data_AF-A0AAV8YDV7-F1
#
_entry.id   AF-A0AAV8YDV7-F1
#
_cell.length_a   1.000
_cell.length_b   1.000
_cell.length_c   1.000
_cell.angle_alpha   90.00
_cell.angle_beta   90.00
_cell.angle_gamma   90.00
#
_symmetry.space_group_name_H-M   'P 1'
#
loop_
_entity.id
_entity.type
_entity.pdbx_description
1 polymer ?
#
loop_
_entity_poly.entity_id
_entity_poly.type
_entity_poly.pdbx_seq_one_letter_code
_entity_poly.pdbx_strand_id
1 'polypeptide(L)'
;MLTNDGPKVLEFNCRFGDPETEVILPLLDSDLYDIMTACCNGTLKTQELKWKENITAVGVVMASRGYPETSSKGQVITGKNHIRVC
;
A
#
# COMPACT_ATOMS: atom_id res chain seq x y z
N MET A 1 9.22 -7.04 -13.84
CA MET A 1 8.84 -6.73 -15.23
C MET A 1 8.48 -8.03 -15.95
N LEU A 2 7.25 -8.13 -16.45
CA LEU A 2 6.86 -9.26 -17.29
C LEU A 2 7.43 -9.06 -18.69
N THR A 3 8.18 -10.03 -19.20
CA THR A 3 8.77 -9.99 -20.54
C THR A 3 8.42 -11.27 -21.30
N ASN A 4 8.68 -11.30 -22.60
CA ASN A 4 8.49 -12.50 -23.41
C ASN A 4 9.36 -13.68 -22.94
N ASP A 5 10.47 -13.41 -22.24
CA ASP A 5 11.34 -14.43 -21.65
C ASP A 5 10.96 -14.78 -20.20
N GLY A 6 9.83 -14.25 -19.71
CA GLY A 6 9.36 -14.41 -18.33
C GLY A 6 9.61 -13.19 -17.42
N PRO A 7 9.37 -13.33 -16.10
CA PRO A 7 9.50 -12.24 -15.15
C PRO A 7 10.97 -11.90 -14.87
N LYS A 8 11.32 -10.61 -14.95
CA LYS A 8 12.64 -10.07 -14.62
C LYS A 8 12.53 -9.08 -13.46
N VAL A 9 13.37 -9.20 -12.44
CA VAL A 9 13.41 -8.27 -11.29
C VAL A 9 14.01 -6.94 -11.74
N LEU A 10 13.38 -5.82 -11.34
CA LEU A 10 13.93 -4.48 -11.58
C LEU A 10 14.75 -4.02 -10.38
N GLU A 11 14.17 -4.12 -9.20
CA GLU A 11 14.76 -3.68 -7.94
C GLU A 11 14.17 -4.44 -6.76
N PHE A 12 14.81 -4.27 -5.60
CA PHE A 12 14.31 -4.73 -4.32
C PHE A 12 14.10 -3.52 -3.39
N ASN A 13 13.05 -3.59 -2.60
CA ASN A 13 12.79 -2.67 -1.49
C ASN A 13 12.54 -3.47 -0.22
N CYS A 14 12.96 -2.94 0.93
CA CYS A 14 12.85 -3.62 2.23
C CYS A 14 11.70 -3.07 3.10
N ARG A 15 10.73 -2.40 2.48
CA ARG A 15 9.59 -1.74 3.13
C ARG A 15 8.40 -1.69 2.16
N PHE A 16 7.19 -1.57 2.69
CA PHE A 16 6.02 -1.34 1.83
C PHE A 16 6.15 -0.05 1.02
N GLY A 17 5.67 -0.04 -0.22
CA GLY A 17 5.67 1.14 -1.07
C GLY A 17 4.62 2.16 -0.65
N ASP A 18 4.93 3.44 -0.84
CA ASP A 18 3.96 4.52 -0.86
C ASP A 18 3.83 4.96 -2.33
N PRO A 19 2.65 4.87 -2.96
CA PRO A 19 1.31 4.71 -2.36
C PRO A 19 0.71 3.27 -2.45
N GLU A 20 1.55 2.24 -2.53
CA GLU A 20 1.08 0.85 -2.74
C GLU A 20 0.41 0.26 -1.48
N THR A 21 0.91 0.63 -0.29
CA THR A 21 0.42 0.14 1.00
C THR A 21 -1.06 0.46 1.19
N GLU A 22 -1.47 1.65 0.77
CA GLU A 22 -2.81 2.22 0.89
C GLU A 22 -3.86 1.40 0.13
N VAL A 23 -3.45 0.54 -0.81
CA VAL A 23 -4.37 -0.36 -1.52
C VAL A 23 -4.17 -1.84 -1.15
N ILE A 24 -2.98 -2.23 -0.68
CA ILE A 24 -2.71 -3.62 -0.25
C ILE A 24 -3.36 -3.90 1.11
N LEU A 25 -3.10 -3.08 2.13
CA LEU A 25 -3.55 -3.37 3.50
C LEU A 25 -5.07 -3.36 3.68
N PRO A 26 -5.87 -2.51 3.01
CA PRO A 26 -7.32 -2.58 3.12
C PRO A 26 -7.94 -3.90 2.63
N LEU A 27 -7.22 -4.63 1.77
CA LEU A 27 -7.62 -5.95 1.25
C LEU A 27 -7.19 -7.10 2.16
N LEU A 28 -6.30 -6.86 3.12
CA LEU A 28 -5.90 -7.86 4.10
C LEU A 28 -7.07 -8.13 5.05
N ASP A 29 -7.47 -9.40 5.15
CA ASP A 29 -8.55 -9.84 6.05
C ASP A 29 -7.99 -10.38 7.37
N SER A 30 -6.78 -10.95 7.34
CA SER A 30 -6.03 -11.34 8.53
C SER A 30 -5.58 -10.12 9.37
N ASP A 31 -5.36 -10.33 10.67
CA ASP A 31 -4.79 -9.29 11.53
C ASP A 31 -3.31 -9.05 11.20
N LEU A 32 -2.97 -7.81 10.84
CA LEU A 32 -1.60 -7.40 10.55
C LEU A 32 -0.68 -7.57 11.76
N TYR A 33 -1.18 -7.35 12.98
CA TYR A 33 -0.38 -7.51 14.20
C TYR A 33 0.12 -8.94 14.37
N ASP A 34 -0.76 -9.93 14.16
CA ASP A 34 -0.41 -11.35 14.29
C ASP A 34 0.61 -11.77 13.22
N ILE A 35 0.44 -11.29 11.99
CA ILE A 35 1.38 -11.53 10.89
C ILE A 35 2.76 -10.97 11.22
N MET A 36 2.83 -9.70 11.64
CA MET A 36 4.09 -9.03 11.95
C MET A 36 4.79 -9.68 13.16
N THR A 37 4.01 -10.07 14.17
CA THR A 37 4.52 -10.83 15.33
C THR A 37 5.10 -12.18 14.91
N ALA A 38 4.42 -12.91 14.01
CA ALA A 38 4.91 -14.18 13.49
C ALA A 38 6.19 -14.02 12.64
N CYS A 39 6.31 -12.92 11.88
CA CYS A 39 7.55 -12.56 11.19
C CYS A 39 8.71 -12.39 12.17
N CYS A 40 8.52 -11.59 13.23
CA CYS A 40 9.55 -11.38 14.26
C CYS A 40 9.96 -12.66 14.99
N ASN A 41 9.01 -13.58 15.21
CA ASN A 41 9.25 -14.84 15.92
C ASN A 41 9.73 -15.98 14.99
N GLY A 42 9.83 -15.76 13.68
CA GLY A 42 10.21 -16.80 12.72
C GLY A 42 9.15 -17.90 12.54
N THR A 43 7.90 -17.62 12.91
CA THR A 43 6.78 -18.57 12.88
C THR A 43 5.79 -18.29 11.75
N LEU A 44 6.10 -17.39 10.81
CA LEU A 44 5.20 -17.01 9.72
C LEU A 44 4.65 -18.21 8.92
N LYS A 45 5.44 -19.28 8.77
CA LYS A 45 5.03 -20.50 8.07
C LYS A 45 3.77 -21.17 8.63
N THR A 46 3.38 -20.87 9.87
CA THR A 46 2.19 -21.44 10.52
C THR A 46 0.98 -20.52 10.44
N GLN A 47 1.10 -19.35 9.82
CA GLN A 47 0.01 -18.39 9.66
C GLN A 47 -0.61 -18.52 8.27
N GLU A 48 -1.95 -18.49 8.22
CA GLU A 48 -2.70 -18.38 6.98
C GLU A 48 -3.03 -16.89 6.74
N LEU A 49 -2.57 -16.35 5.61
CA LEU A 49 -2.91 -14.99 5.20
C LEU A 49 -4.19 -15.02 4.36
N LYS A 50 -5.25 -14.42 4.90
CA LYS A 50 -6.54 -14.26 4.24
C LYS A 50 -6.65 -12.87 3.64
N TRP A 51 -7.23 -12.83 2.46
CA TRP A 51 -7.46 -11.61 1.69
C TRP A 51 -8.93 -11.54 1.35
N LYS A 52 -9.49 -10.34 1.33
CA LYS A 52 -10.87 -10.12 0.88
C LYS A 52 -10.95 -10.44 -0.60
N GLU A 53 -11.84 -11.35 -0.95
CA GLU A 53 -12.10 -11.73 -2.35
C GLU A 53 -13.21 -10.88 -2.98
N ASN A 54 -13.24 -10.80 -4.31
CA ASN A 54 -14.27 -10.08 -5.08
C ASN A 54 -14.39 -8.58 -4.77
N ILE A 55 -13.31 -7.97 -4.27
CA ILE A 55 -13.21 -6.53 -4.00
C ILE A 55 -11.90 -5.99 -4.60
N THR A 56 -11.91 -4.71 -5.00
CA THR A 56 -10.72 -4.01 -5.49
C THR A 56 -10.54 -2.72 -4.70
N ALA A 57 -9.32 -2.46 -4.25
CA ALA A 57 -8.93 -1.18 -3.65
C ALA A 57 -8.18 -0.34 -4.68
N VAL A 58 -8.53 0.94 -4.78
CA VAL A 58 -7.90 1.90 -5.69
C VAL A 58 -7.55 3.16 -4.90
N GLY A 59 -6.30 3.59 -5.01
CA GLY A 59 -5.78 4.78 -4.36
C GLY A 59 -5.49 5.89 -5.37
N VAL A 60 -5.79 7.13 -5.01
CA VAL A 60 -5.47 8.32 -5.82
C VAL A 60 -4.66 9.29 -4.97
N VAL A 61 -3.41 9.54 -5.38
CA VAL A 61 -2.56 10.53 -4.73
C VAL A 61 -2.93 11.92 -5.24
N MET A 62 -3.30 12.82 -4.34
CA MET A 62 -3.44 14.25 -4.62
C MET A 62 -2.12 14.96 -4.31
N ALA A 63 -1.40 15.38 -5.34
CA ALA A 63 -0.13 16.08 -5.18
C ALA A 63 -0.28 17.61 -5.19
N SER A 64 0.61 18.30 -4.50
CA SER A 64 0.76 19.75 -4.61
C SER A 64 1.11 20.16 -6.04
N ARG A 65 0.65 21.35 -6.44
CA ARG A 65 1.01 21.94 -7.74
C ARG A 65 2.53 22.05 -7.86
N GLY A 66 3.07 21.55 -8.97
CA GLY A 66 4.50 21.59 -9.32
C GLY A 66 5.24 20.27 -9.16
N TYR A 67 4.62 19.26 -8.54
CA TYR A 67 5.24 17.93 -8.34
C TYR A 67 5.56 17.26 -9.70
N PRO A 68 6.69 16.54 -9.86
CA PRO A 68 7.68 16.19 -8.84
C PRO A 68 8.80 17.21 -8.60
N GLU A 69 9.03 18.12 -9.54
CA GLU A 69 10.20 19.01 -9.54
C GLU A 69 10.14 20.11 -8.48
N THR A 70 8.95 20.63 -8.21
CA THR A 70 8.70 21.68 -7.22
C THR A 70 7.47 21.33 -6.39
N SER A 71 7.23 22.06 -5.31
CA SER A 71 6.00 21.87 -4.55
C SER A 71 5.59 23.16 -3.87
N SER A 72 4.38 23.59 -4.18
CA SER A 72 3.71 24.67 -3.46
C SER A 72 3.37 24.24 -2.03
N LYS A 73 3.48 25.19 -1.08
CA LYS A 73 3.28 24.97 0.37
C LYS A 73 2.30 25.97 0.95
N GLY A 74 1.64 25.58 2.04
CA GLY A 74 0.77 26.45 2.83
C GLY A 74 -0.65 26.60 2.29
N GLN A 75 -1.03 25.90 1.22
CA GLN A 75 -2.42 25.91 0.76
C GLN A 75 -3.33 25.20 1.76
N VAL A 76 -4.48 25.81 2.00
CA VAL A 76 -5.52 25.25 2.87
C VAL A 76 -6.16 24.05 2.17
N ILE A 77 -6.17 22.89 2.84
CA ILE A 77 -6.90 21.71 2.39
C ILE A 77 -8.32 21.78 2.97
N THR A 78 -9.31 21.96 2.10
CA THR A 78 -10.73 21.99 2.47
C THR A 78 -11.43 20.66 2.11
N GLY A 79 -12.67 20.49 2.54
CA GLY A 79 -13.51 19.35 2.12
C GLY A 79 -13.26 18.01 2.81
N LYS A 80 -12.37 17.95 3.81
CA LYS A 80 -12.07 16.71 4.57
C LYS A 80 -13.33 16.05 5.15
N ASN A 81 -14.28 16.84 5.64
CA ASN A 81 -15.52 16.34 6.24
C ASN A 81 -16.50 15.72 5.21
N HIS A 82 -16.25 15.88 3.91
CA HIS A 82 -17.04 15.27 2.85
C HIS A 82 -16.46 13.94 2.36
N ILE A 83 -15.31 13.54 2.90
CA ILE A 83 -14.60 12.32 2.52
C ILE A 83 -14.73 11.35 3.69
N ARG A 84 -15.27 10.15 3.43
CA ARG A 84 -15.15 9.02 4.35
C ARG A 84 -13.81 8.35 4.08
N VAL A 85 -12.93 8.37 5.07
CA VAL A 85 -11.74 7.52 5.08
C VAL A 85 -12.21 6.14 5.55
N CYS A 86 -11.92 5.13 4.73
CA CYS A 86 -12.23 3.73 5.00
C CYS A 86 -11.45 3.21 6.20
#